data_AF-M3FQL2-F1
#
_entry.id   AF-M3FQL2-F1
#
_cell.length_a   1.000
_cell.length_b   1.000
_cell.length_c   1.000
_cell.angle_alpha   90.00
_cell.angle_beta   90.00
_cell.angle_gamma   90.00
#
_symmetry.space_group_name_H-M   'P 1'
#
loop_
_entity.id
_entity.type
_entity.pdbx_description
1 polymer ?
#
loop_
_entity_poly.entity_id
_entity_poly.type
_entity_poly.pdbx_seq_one_letter_code
_entity_poly.pdbx_strand_id
1 'polypeptide(L)'
;MRFSFGVIIGVFILSSALIVYNTFIYRKTIRLMIENSQPKFQLMNLTLEKLILTELTLSSKVSTIDALLSEEENKKVRTLLDEIKKNNVTFREFSLEASELENLKIFEEGLENLSQYAETIHSLGKENKRQEAQILYVRGINPLSASLRKTIKVLIEFEAAHSRKSEDVAETQLTFSLYMICALSFFL
;
A
#
# COMPACT_ATOMS: atom_id res chain seq x y z
N MET A 1 -17.14 5.01 -51.90
CA MET A 1 -15.74 5.04 -52.41
C MET A 1 -15.29 3.62 -52.65
N ARG A 2 -14.74 3.27 -53.82
CA ARG A 2 -14.18 1.93 -54.08
C ARG A 2 -12.69 1.97 -53.74
N PHE A 3 -12.32 1.56 -52.53
CA PHE A 3 -10.92 1.34 -52.18
C PHE A 3 -10.37 0.19 -53.03
N SER A 4 -9.11 0.29 -53.47
CA SER A 4 -8.48 -0.82 -54.19
C SER A 4 -8.28 -2.02 -53.26
N PHE A 5 -8.36 -3.23 -53.80
CA PHE A 5 -8.24 -4.47 -53.03
C PHE A 5 -6.95 -4.54 -52.20
N GLY A 6 -5.85 -3.96 -52.69
CA GLY A 6 -4.59 -3.85 -51.97
C GLY A 6 -4.64 -2.91 -50.75
N VAL A 7 -5.43 -1.83 -50.80
CA VAL A 7 -5.64 -0.94 -49.65
C VAL A 7 -6.44 -1.65 -48.57
N ILE A 8 -7.46 -2.43 -48.94
CA ILE A 8 -8.27 -3.20 -48.00
C ILE A 8 -7.41 -4.24 -47.26
N ILE A 9 -6.58 -5.00 -47.99
CA ILE A 9 -5.67 -5.99 -47.40
C ILE A 9 -4.63 -5.32 -46.50
N GLY A 10 -4.04 -4.19 -46.94
CA GLY A 10 -3.06 -3.45 -46.14
C GLY A 10 -3.64 -2.94 -44.81
N VAL A 11 -4.85 -2.38 -44.85
CA VAL A 11 -5.58 -1.92 -43.65
C VAL A 11 -5.92 -3.10 -42.72
N PHE A 12 -6.31 -4.24 -43.27
CA PHE A 12 -6.62 -5.44 -42.49
C PHE A 12 -5.40 -5.99 -41.74
N ILE A 13 -4.25 -6.07 -42.42
CA ILE A 13 -2.98 -6.54 -41.81
C ILE A 13 -2.51 -5.57 -40.74
N LEU A 14 -2.48 -4.27 -41.03
CA LEU A 14 -2.03 -3.24 -40.08
C LEU A 14 -2.91 -3.20 -38.83
N SER A 15 -4.23 -3.27 -39.02
CA SER A 15 -5.17 -3.26 -37.91
C SER A 15 -5.10 -4.53 -37.08
N SER A 16 -4.89 -5.69 -37.71
CA SER A 16 -4.66 -6.95 -37.00
C SER A 16 -3.39 -6.90 -36.14
N ALA A 17 -2.30 -6.34 -36.69
CA ALA A 17 -1.05 -6.14 -35.94
C ALA A 17 -1.23 -5.18 -34.75
N LEU A 18 -1.97 -4.08 -34.93
CA LEU A 18 -2.32 -3.12 -33.87
C LEU A 18 -3.17 -3.75 -32.78
N ILE A 19 -4.21 -4.52 -33.13
CA ILE A 19 -5.08 -5.19 -32.16
C ILE A 19 -4.28 -6.20 -31.32
N VAL A 20 -3.39 -6.98 -31.95
CA VAL A 20 -2.51 -7.93 -31.25
C VAL A 20 -1.56 -7.19 -30.30
N TYR A 21 -0.95 -6.10 -30.76
CA TYR A 21 -0.05 -5.29 -29.93
C TYR A 21 -0.78 -4.70 -28.71
N ASN A 22 -1.96 -4.09 -28.92
CA ASN A 22 -2.72 -3.49 -27.83
C ASN A 22 -3.24 -4.54 -26.83
N THR A 23 -3.65 -5.72 -27.32
CA THR A 23 -4.04 -6.84 -26.46
C THR A 23 -2.85 -7.34 -25.61
N PHE A 24 -1.65 -7.37 -26.19
CA PHE A 24 -0.44 -7.73 -25.46
C PHE A 24 -0.11 -6.71 -24.36
N ILE A 25 -0.17 -5.41 -24.69
CA ILE A 25 0.04 -4.33 -23.71
C ILE A 25 -1.01 -4.39 -22.60
N TYR A 26 -2.30 -4.53 -22.95
CA TYR A 26 -3.38 -4.70 -21.98
C TYR A 26 -3.11 -5.86 -21.00
N ARG A 27 -2.79 -7.05 -21.52
CA ARG A 27 -2.48 -8.21 -20.67
C ARG A 27 -1.27 -7.97 -19.76
N LYS A 28 -0.24 -7.29 -20.27
CA LYS A 28 0.94 -6.94 -19.49
C LYS A 28 0.59 -5.95 -18.36
N THR A 29 -0.20 -4.92 -18.65
CA THR A 29 -0.65 -3.94 -17.67
C THR A 29 -1.50 -4.57 -16.57
N ILE A 30 -2.49 -5.40 -16.92
CA ILE A 30 -3.31 -6.12 -15.96
C ILE A 30 -2.47 -7.06 -15.09
N ARG A 31 -1.52 -7.79 -15.69
CA ARG A 31 -0.62 -8.67 -14.94
C ARG A 31 0.21 -7.89 -13.92
N LEU A 32 0.80 -6.75 -14.32
CA LEU A 32 1.57 -5.90 -13.41
C LEU A 32 0.71 -5.36 -12.26
N MET A 33 -0.55 -5.02 -12.53
CA MET A 33 -1.49 -4.54 -11.51
C MET A 33 -1.79 -5.63 -10.46
N ILE A 34 -2.01 -6.88 -10.91
CA ILE A 34 -2.30 -8.03 -10.04
C ILE A 34 -1.05 -8.47 -9.26
N GLU A 35 0.11 -8.48 -9.91
CA GLU A 35 1.34 -9.01 -9.30
C GLU A 35 2.04 -7.99 -8.39
N ASN A 36 1.87 -6.68 -8.62
CA ASN A 36 2.56 -5.65 -7.85
C ASN A 36 1.61 -4.70 -7.11
N SER A 37 0.76 -3.94 -7.81
CA SER A 37 0.05 -2.82 -7.18
C SER A 37 -1.01 -3.27 -6.17
N GLN A 38 -1.80 -4.31 -6.49
CA GLN A 38 -2.81 -4.84 -5.57
C GLN A 38 -2.18 -5.41 -4.28
N PRO A 39 -1.16 -6.29 -4.33
CA PRO A 39 -0.46 -6.76 -3.13
C PRO A 39 0.18 -5.64 -2.32
N LYS A 40 0.84 -4.66 -2.96
CA LYS A 40 1.43 -3.48 -2.27
C LYS A 40 0.37 -2.70 -1.50
N PHE A 41 -0.77 -2.42 -2.15
CA PHE A 41 -1.89 -1.71 -1.52
C PHE A 41 -2.48 -2.47 -0.33
N GLN A 42 -2.71 -3.78 -0.47
CA GLN A 42 -3.24 -4.61 0.62
C GLN A 42 -2.27 -4.68 1.80
N LEU A 43 -0.98 -4.84 1.52
CA LEU A 43 0.05 -4.92 2.54
C LEU A 43 0.16 -3.62 3.35
N MET A 44 0.11 -2.46 2.69
CA MET A 44 0.15 -1.15 3.36
C MET A 44 -1.10 -0.87 4.20
N ASN A 45 -2.29 -1.26 3.73
CA ASN A 45 -3.50 -1.15 4.53
C ASN A 45 -3.44 -2.03 5.79
N LEU A 46 -2.94 -3.26 5.65
CA LEU A 46 -2.78 -4.18 6.76
C LEU A 46 -1.71 -3.69 7.77
N THR A 47 -0.66 -3.03 7.29
CA THR A 47 0.30 -2.31 8.14
C THR A 47 -0.36 -1.14 8.88
N LEU A 48 -1.20 -0.34 8.20
CA LEU A 48 -1.94 0.76 8.82
C LEU A 48 -2.89 0.28 9.92
N GLU A 49 -3.64 -0.78 9.66
CA GLU A 49 -4.56 -1.38 10.63
C GLU A 49 -3.82 -1.82 11.89
N LYS A 50 -2.70 -2.54 11.73
CA LYS A 50 -1.87 -2.99 12.86
C LYS A 50 -1.26 -1.84 13.65
N LEU A 51 -0.87 -0.76 12.97
CA LEU A 51 -0.39 0.45 13.65
C LEU A 51 -1.48 1.08 14.52
N ILE A 52 -2.71 1.19 14.00
CA ILE A 52 -3.86 1.71 14.75
C ILE A 52 -4.17 0.80 15.94
N LEU A 53 -4.20 -0.52 15.75
CA LEU A 53 -4.42 -1.49 16.84
C LEU A 53 -3.33 -1.38 17.92
N THR A 54 -2.09 -1.13 17.52
CA THR A 54 -0.97 -0.90 18.46
C THR A 54 -1.20 0.35 19.29
N GLU A 55 -1.57 1.46 18.65
CA GLU A 55 -1.88 2.74 19.33
C GLU A 55 -3.06 2.61 20.30
N LEU A 56 -4.13 1.92 19.89
CA LEU A 56 -5.30 1.67 20.74
C LEU A 56 -4.94 0.79 21.95
N THR A 57 -4.13 -0.24 21.75
CA THR A 57 -3.69 -1.12 22.84
C THR A 57 -2.81 -0.36 23.84
N LEU A 58 -1.90 0.49 23.35
CA LEU A 58 -1.08 1.36 24.19
C LEU A 58 -1.93 2.39 24.95
N SER A 59 -2.93 2.98 24.30
CA SER A 59 -3.89 3.91 24.93
C SER A 59 -4.67 3.23 26.06
N SER A 60 -5.17 2.01 25.81
CA SER A 60 -5.88 1.19 26.79
C SER A 60 -4.98 0.94 28.00
N LYS A 61 -3.80 0.39 27.77
CA LYS A 61 -2.83 0.04 28.82
C LYS A 61 -2.51 1.20 29.76
N VAL A 62 -2.32 2.39 29.21
CA VAL A 62 -2.03 3.63 29.96
C VAL A 62 -3.26 4.15 30.74
N SER A 63 -4.46 3.84 30.25
CA SER A 63 -5.73 4.29 30.83
C SER A 63 -6.22 3.38 31.96
N THR A 64 -6.01 2.07 31.88
CA THR A 64 -6.51 1.12 32.89
C THR A 64 -5.48 0.85 34.00
N ILE A 65 -4.19 0.77 33.67
CA ILE A 65 -3.09 0.35 34.57
C ILE A 65 -3.53 -0.80 35.48
N ASP A 66 -3.88 -1.92 34.84
CA ASP A 66 -4.09 -3.18 35.52
C ASP A 66 -2.81 -4.01 35.40
N ALA A 67 -2.14 -4.26 36.53
CA ALA A 67 -0.89 -5.02 36.57
C ALA A 67 -1.08 -6.46 36.08
N LEU A 68 -2.29 -7.03 36.20
CA LEU A 68 -2.59 -8.40 35.76
C LEU A 68 -2.68 -8.53 34.24
N LEU A 69 -3.13 -7.48 33.54
CA LEU A 69 -3.30 -7.47 32.08
C LEU A 69 -2.12 -6.84 31.34
N SER A 70 -1.26 -6.10 32.03
CA SER A 70 -0.14 -5.33 31.46
C SER A 70 0.85 -6.18 30.63
N GLU A 71 1.11 -7.42 31.04
CA GLU A 71 2.00 -8.34 30.31
C GLU A 71 1.35 -8.90 29.04
N GLU A 72 0.05 -9.24 29.10
CA GLU A 72 -0.67 -9.74 27.94
C GLU A 72 -0.82 -8.64 26.87
N GLU A 73 -1.17 -7.42 27.29
CA GLU A 73 -1.22 -6.25 26.42
C GLU A 73 0.16 -5.92 25.84
N ASN A 74 1.23 -6.05 26.64
CA ASN A 74 2.59 -5.87 26.15
C ASN A 74 2.95 -6.87 25.05
N LYS A 75 2.60 -8.14 25.28
CA LYS A 75 2.82 -9.21 24.30
C LYS A 75 2.06 -8.94 23.00
N LYS A 76 0.80 -8.50 23.09
CA LYS A 76 0.00 -8.09 21.92
C LYS A 76 0.67 -6.95 21.14
N VAL A 77 1.11 -5.90 21.83
CA VAL A 77 1.83 -4.77 21.21
C VAL A 77 3.09 -5.24 20.49
N ARG A 78 3.91 -6.09 21.12
CA ARG A 78 5.12 -6.62 20.50
C ARG A 78 4.82 -7.46 19.25
N THR A 79 3.84 -8.35 19.32
CA THR A 79 3.41 -9.15 18.16
C THR A 79 2.97 -8.26 17.00
N LEU A 80 2.17 -7.23 17.27
CA LEU A 80 1.73 -6.28 16.22
C LEU A 80 2.91 -5.53 15.60
N LEU A 81 3.87 -5.06 16.41
CA LEU A 81 5.07 -4.39 15.92
C LEU A 81 5.96 -5.31 15.07
N ASP A 82 6.12 -6.57 15.47
CA ASP A 82 6.89 -7.55 14.70
C ASP A 82 6.21 -7.91 13.39
N GLU A 83 4.88 -7.98 13.38
CA GLU A 83 4.11 -8.16 12.16
C GLU A 83 4.23 -6.95 11.21
N ILE A 84 4.23 -5.73 11.74
CA ILE A 84 4.50 -4.51 10.93
C ILE A 84 5.91 -4.57 10.33
N LYS A 85 6.92 -4.97 11.11
CA LYS A 85 8.30 -5.16 10.59
C LYS A 85 8.35 -6.19 9.47
N LYS A 86 7.68 -7.33 9.64
CA LYS A 86 7.58 -8.36 8.59
C LYS A 86 6.92 -7.82 7.33
N ASN A 87 5.82 -7.09 7.48
CA ASN A 87 5.16 -6.45 6.35
C ASN A 87 6.10 -5.47 5.61
N ASN A 88 6.90 -4.69 6.32
CA ASN A 88 7.87 -3.78 5.70
C ASN A 88 8.95 -4.53 4.92
N VAL A 89 9.43 -5.67 5.45
CA VAL A 89 10.38 -6.54 4.75
C VAL A 89 9.77 -7.07 3.45
N THR A 90 8.55 -7.61 3.51
CA THR A 90 7.82 -8.05 2.32
C THR A 90 7.55 -6.89 1.35
N PHE A 91 7.30 -5.68 1.86
CA PHE A 91 7.09 -4.50 1.02
C PHE A 91 8.35 -4.12 0.21
N ARG A 92 9.55 -4.36 0.76
CA ARG A 92 10.83 -4.14 0.07
C ARG A 92 11.12 -5.16 -1.04
N GLU A 93 10.41 -6.29 -1.07
CA GLU A 93 10.55 -7.28 -2.14
C GLU A 93 9.92 -6.79 -3.46
N PHE A 94 9.03 -5.81 -3.40
CA PHE A 94 8.45 -5.17 -4.58
C PHE A 94 9.41 -4.16 -5.23
N SER A 95 9.18 -3.85 -6.51
CA SER A 95 9.84 -2.72 -7.15
C SER A 95 9.27 -1.41 -6.58
N LEU A 96 10.09 -0.72 -5.79
CA LEU A 96 9.74 0.55 -5.14
C LEU A 96 10.40 1.73 -5.86
N GLU A 97 9.67 2.83 -6.01
CA GLU A 97 10.22 4.10 -6.46
C GLU A 97 11.06 4.77 -5.35
N ALA A 98 11.92 5.71 -5.74
CA ALA A 98 12.81 6.40 -4.79
C ALA A 98 12.03 7.13 -3.67
N SER A 99 10.88 7.72 -4.00
CA SER A 99 9.98 8.37 -3.05
C SER A 99 9.33 7.38 -2.08
N GLU A 100 8.98 6.17 -2.54
CA GLU A 100 8.45 5.12 -1.68
C GLU A 100 9.50 4.61 -0.70
N LEU A 101 10.74 4.41 -1.17
CA LEU A 101 11.88 4.01 -0.34
C LEU A 101 12.19 5.03 0.76
N GLU A 102 12.14 6.32 0.43
CA GLU A 102 12.34 7.40 1.40
C GLU A 102 11.25 7.39 2.47
N ASN A 103 9.98 7.33 2.07
CA ASN A 103 8.86 7.25 3.01
C ASN A 103 8.89 5.97 3.86
N LEU A 104 9.28 4.84 3.28
CA LEU A 104 9.44 3.58 4.01
C LEU A 104 10.54 3.68 5.06
N LYS A 105 11.66 4.33 4.75
CA LYS A 105 12.75 4.54 5.71
C LYS A 105 12.31 5.42 6.88
N ILE A 106 11.60 6.53 6.60
CA ILE A 106 11.00 7.40 7.63
C ILE A 106 10.03 6.59 8.52
N PHE A 107 9.25 5.70 7.90
CA PHE A 107 8.32 4.83 8.61
C PHE A 107 9.04 3.83 9.53
N GLU A 108 10.11 3.19 9.05
CA GLU A 108 10.91 2.24 9.83
C GLU A 108 11.60 2.91 11.03
N GLU A 109 12.23 4.07 10.81
CA GLU A 109 12.86 4.85 11.90
C GLU A 109 11.82 5.25 12.96
N GLY A 110 10.63 5.68 12.54
CA GLY A 110 9.55 5.99 13.48
C GLY A 110 8.99 4.75 14.17
N LEU A 111 8.97 3.58 13.52
CA LEU A 111 8.55 2.32 14.12
C LEU A 111 9.53 1.84 15.21
N GLU A 112 10.83 2.03 15.00
CA GLU A 112 11.85 1.75 16.02
C GLU A 112 11.63 2.64 17.26
N ASN A 113 11.40 3.93 17.06
CA ASN A 113 11.08 4.86 18.15
C ASN A 113 9.78 4.45 18.88
N LEU A 114 8.75 4.04 18.14
CA LEU A 114 7.49 3.56 18.73
C LEU A 114 7.71 2.31 19.57
N SER A 115 8.55 1.38 19.10
CA SER A 115 8.93 0.18 19.85
C SER A 115 9.61 0.54 21.16
N GLN A 116 10.56 1.48 21.16
CA GLN A 116 11.24 1.94 22.38
C GLN A 116 10.27 2.60 23.36
N TYR A 117 9.33 3.42 22.87
CA TYR A 117 8.30 4.03 23.72
C TYR A 117 7.33 3.00 24.29
N ALA A 118 6.94 1.98 23.53
CA ALA A 118 6.10 0.90 24.02
C ALA A 118 6.75 0.12 25.16
N GLU A 119 8.06 -0.16 25.05
CA GLU A 119 8.83 -0.79 26.12
C GLU A 119 8.94 0.09 27.36
N THR A 120 9.17 1.40 27.16
CA THR A 120 9.21 2.38 28.25
C THR A 120 7.86 2.50 28.96
N ILE A 121 6.74 2.47 28.24
CA ILE A 121 5.41 2.43 28.87
C ILE A 121 5.22 1.16 29.71
N HIS A 122 5.72 0.03 29.22
CA HIS A 122 5.62 -1.21 29.97
C HIS A 122 6.47 -1.20 31.26
N SER A 123 7.69 -0.67 31.23
CA SER A 123 8.52 -0.52 32.44
C SER A 123 7.90 0.46 33.43
N LEU A 124 7.42 1.63 32.97
CA LEU A 124 6.71 2.59 33.80
C LEU A 124 5.43 2.00 34.41
N GLY A 125 4.73 1.15 33.66
CA GLY A 125 3.58 0.39 34.16
C GLY A 125 3.94 -0.58 35.29
N LYS A 126 5.09 -1.28 35.18
CA LYS A 126 5.60 -2.18 36.25
C LYS A 126 6.01 -1.41 37.50
N GLU A 127 6.56 -0.21 37.33
CA GLU A 127 6.96 0.67 38.42
C GLU A 127 5.78 1.48 39.01
N ASN A 128 4.55 1.23 38.55
CA ASN A 128 3.33 1.94 38.95
C ASN A 128 3.36 3.46 38.71
N LYS A 129 4.18 3.90 37.75
CA LYS A 129 4.40 5.31 37.36
C LYS A 129 3.38 5.76 36.30
N ARG A 130 2.11 5.77 36.71
CA ARG A 130 0.96 6.06 35.82
C ARG A 130 1.06 7.38 35.08
N GLN A 131 1.38 8.46 35.80
CA GLN A 131 1.40 9.81 35.25
C GLN A 131 2.50 9.98 34.20
N GLU A 132 3.65 9.37 34.43
CA GLU A 132 4.78 9.41 33.49
C GLU A 132 4.46 8.62 32.22
N ALA A 133 3.81 7.45 32.35
CA ALA A 133 3.32 6.68 31.20
C ALA A 133 2.28 7.45 30.39
N GLN A 134 1.37 8.18 31.05
CA GLN A 134 0.39 9.06 30.39
C GLN A 134 1.05 10.22 29.65
N ILE A 135 2.04 10.86 30.26
CA ILE A 135 2.79 11.94 29.62
C ILE A 135 3.54 11.42 28.38
N LEU A 136 4.20 10.27 28.50
CA LEU A 136 4.91 9.62 27.39
C LEU A 136 3.94 9.25 26.25
N TYR A 137 2.76 8.74 26.59
CA TYR A 137 1.74 8.43 25.59
C TYR A 137 1.27 9.69 24.85
N VAL A 138 0.87 10.74 25.57
CA VAL A 138 0.31 11.96 24.96
C VAL A 138 1.35 12.75 24.17
N ARG A 139 2.58 12.85 24.67
CA ARG A 139 3.63 13.70 24.07
C ARG A 139 4.59 12.96 23.14
N GLY A 140 4.72 11.63 23.29
CA GLY A 140 5.61 10.81 22.48
C GLY A 140 4.84 9.92 21.52
N ILE A 141 4.07 8.97 22.05
CA ILE A 141 3.43 7.93 21.23
C ILE A 141 2.36 8.49 20.31
N ASN A 142 1.41 9.26 20.82
CA ASN A 142 0.30 9.78 20.01
C ASN A 142 0.77 10.62 18.81
N PRO A 143 1.66 11.63 18.95
CA PRO A 143 2.16 12.38 17.80
C PRO A 143 3.00 11.52 16.85
N LEU A 144 3.80 10.58 17.38
CA LEU A 144 4.58 9.66 16.55
C LEU A 144 3.67 8.73 15.73
N SER A 145 2.68 8.11 16.36
CA SER A 145 1.68 7.27 15.67
C SER A 145 0.89 8.05 14.64
N ALA A 146 0.53 9.31 14.92
CA ALA A 146 -0.09 10.19 13.93
C ALA A 146 0.82 10.45 12.71
N SER A 147 2.11 10.69 12.94
CA SER A 147 3.11 10.86 11.88
C SER A 147 3.25 9.56 11.06
N LEU A 148 3.40 8.42 11.72
CA LEU A 148 3.50 7.10 11.07
C LEU A 148 2.26 6.76 10.23
N ARG A 149 1.06 7.03 10.76
CA ARG A 149 -0.20 6.87 9.99
C ARG A 149 -0.21 7.76 8.76
N LYS A 150 0.28 8.99 8.85
CA LYS A 150 0.39 9.89 7.70
C LYS A 150 1.36 9.33 6.66
N THR A 151 2.52 8.85 7.07
CA THR A 151 3.51 8.26 6.16
C THR A 151 2.96 7.03 5.42
N ILE A 152 2.30 6.10 6.13
CA ILE A 152 1.65 4.95 5.46
C ILE A 152 0.56 5.44 4.50
N LYS A 153 -0.26 6.43 4.87
CA LYS A 153 -1.30 6.97 3.97
C LYS A 153 -0.71 7.53 2.68
N VAL A 154 0.44 8.22 2.74
CA VAL A 154 1.14 8.71 1.54
C VAL A 154 1.54 7.53 0.65
N LEU A 155 2.06 6.44 1.21
CA LEU A 155 2.39 5.22 0.45
C LEU A 155 1.15 4.57 -0.17
N ILE A 156 0.03 4.51 0.56
CA ILE A 156 -1.25 3.98 0.06
C ILE A 156 -1.80 4.85 -1.08
N GLU A 157 -1.77 6.17 -0.93
CA GLU A 157 -2.24 7.13 -1.94
C GLU A 157 -1.39 7.10 -3.20
N PHE A 158 -0.06 6.94 -3.03
CA PHE A 158 0.87 6.76 -4.13
C PHE A 158 0.50 5.53 -4.98
N GLU A 159 0.30 4.37 -4.32
CA GLU A 159 -0.12 3.15 -5.00
C GLU A 159 -1.52 3.27 -5.61
N ALA A 160 -2.47 3.92 -4.94
CA ALA A 160 -3.81 4.13 -5.48
C ALA A 160 -3.77 4.99 -6.76
N ALA A 161 -2.91 6.01 -6.81
CA ALA A 161 -2.73 6.83 -8.01
C ALA A 161 -2.05 6.03 -9.14
N HIS A 162 -1.05 5.22 -8.81
CA HIS A 162 -0.36 4.38 -9.79
C HIS A 162 -1.32 3.32 -10.38
N SER A 163 -2.13 2.70 -9.52
CA SER A 163 -3.15 1.72 -9.90
C SER A 163 -4.20 2.32 -10.83
N ARG A 164 -4.78 3.48 -10.49
CA ARG A 164 -5.74 4.19 -11.37
C ARG A 164 -5.16 4.52 -12.73
N LYS A 165 -3.92 5.02 -12.78
CA LYS A 165 -3.25 5.31 -14.05
C LYS A 165 -3.06 4.05 -14.90
N SER A 166 -2.77 2.91 -14.27
CA SER A 166 -2.64 1.64 -14.97
C SER A 166 -3.98 1.13 -15.51
N GLU A 167 -5.07 1.37 -14.78
CA GLU A 167 -6.45 1.05 -15.19
C GLU A 167 -6.87 1.90 -16.40
N ASP A 168 -6.69 3.22 -16.34
CA ASP A 168 -6.99 4.14 -17.46
C ASP A 168 -6.25 3.73 -18.74
N VAL A 169 -4.98 3.33 -18.63
CA VAL A 169 -4.20 2.83 -19.77
C VAL A 169 -4.79 1.54 -20.31
N ALA A 170 -5.17 0.60 -19.45
CA ALA A 170 -5.78 -0.66 -19.87
C ALA A 170 -7.14 -0.42 -20.57
N GLU A 171 -7.98 0.43 -20.01
CA GLU A 171 -9.29 0.79 -20.59
C GLU A 171 -9.15 1.49 -21.95
N THR A 172 -8.19 2.43 -22.06
CA THR A 172 -7.92 3.13 -23.32
C THR A 172 -7.47 2.14 -24.41
N GLN A 173 -6.61 1.19 -24.08
CA GLN A 173 -6.12 0.16 -25.02
C GLN A 173 -7.24 -0.78 -25.47
N LEU A 174 -8.13 -1.16 -24.56
CA LEU A 174 -9.31 -1.98 -24.86
C LEU A 174 -10.30 -1.23 -25.76
N THR A 175 -10.61 0.02 -25.41
CA THR A 175 -11.53 0.90 -26.15
C THR A 175 -11.01 1.17 -27.56
N PHE A 176 -9.71 1.45 -27.71
CA PHE A 176 -9.11 1.62 -29.02
C PHE A 176 -9.18 0.35 -29.86
N SER A 177 -8.92 -0.82 -29.26
CA SER A 177 -9.02 -2.10 -29.96
C SER A 177 -10.46 -2.39 -30.41
N LEU A 178 -11.45 -2.07 -29.58
CA LEU A 178 -12.88 -2.14 -29.93
C LEU A 178 -13.23 -1.21 -31.10
N TYR A 179 -12.80 0.06 -31.07
CA TYR A 179 -13.04 0.99 -32.18
C TYR A 179 -12.41 0.51 -33.49
N MET A 180 -11.20 -0.04 -33.44
CA MET A 180 -10.54 -0.60 -34.62
C MET A 180 -11.31 -1.81 -35.17
N ILE A 181 -11.80 -2.70 -34.31
CA ILE A 181 -12.64 -3.84 -34.73
C ILE A 181 -13.94 -3.34 -35.36
N CYS A 182 -14.63 -2.38 -34.74
CA CYS A 182 -15.87 -1.81 -35.28
C CYS A 182 -15.64 -1.12 -36.63
N ALA A 183 -14.58 -0.32 -36.77
CA ALA A 183 -14.24 0.32 -38.03
C ALA A 183 -13.95 -0.72 -39.12
N LEU A 184 -13.14 -1.74 -38.83
CA LEU A 184 -12.88 -2.84 -39.77
C LEU A 184 -14.15 -3.58 -40.17
N SER A 185 -15.05 -3.84 -39.22
CA SER A 185 -16.34 -4.52 -39.50
C SER A 185 -17.28 -3.70 -40.39
N PHE A 186 -17.11 -2.37 -40.43
CA PHE A 186 -17.86 -1.49 -41.33
C PHE A 186 -17.25 -1.41 -42.74
N PHE A 187 -15.94 -1.68 -42.86
CA PHE A 187 -15.23 -1.72 -44.14
C PHE A 187 -15.31 -3.09 -44.85
N LEU A 188 -15.72 -4.14 -44.14
CA LEU A 188 -15.84 -5.52 -44.59
C LEU A 188 -17.27 -5.81 -45.06
#